data_AF-A0A7V7XJJ1-F1
#
_entry.id   AF-A0A7V7XJJ1-F1
#
_cell.length_a   1.000
_cell.length_b   1.000
_cell.length_c   1.000
_cell.angle_alpha   90.00
_cell.angle_beta   90.00
_cell.angle_gamma   90.00
#
_symmetry.space_group_name_H-M   'P 1'
#
loop_
_entity.id
_entity.type
_entity.pdbx_description
1 polymer ?
#
loop_
_entity_poly.entity_id
_entity_poly.type
_entity_poly.pdbx_seq_one_letter_code
_entity_poly.pdbx_strand_id
1 'polypeptide(L)'
;MNEQERLKLAEHLAGMKFQRARSEIRKLDPQANLKYFRNAFGTQRWHTAYELPNEGIKITLVEQAEQKPVADSNLVRVTPVYVEAIVEDLPKRG
;
A
#
# COMPACT_ATOMS: atom_id res chain seq x y z
N MET A 1 -5.17 -12.39 13.05
CA MET A 1 -4.25 -12.94 12.04
C MET A 1 -2.90 -13.24 12.69
N ASN A 2 -2.27 -14.37 12.38
CA ASN A 2 -0.91 -14.69 12.84
C ASN A 2 0.16 -14.17 11.84
N GLU A 3 1.44 -14.29 12.20
CA GLU A 3 2.55 -13.79 11.37
C GLU A 3 2.61 -14.42 9.98
N GLN A 4 2.45 -15.74 9.87
CA GLN A 4 2.49 -16.44 8.58
C GLN A 4 1.34 -16.02 7.67
N GLU A 5 0.14 -15.82 8.23
CA GLU A 5 -1.03 -15.32 7.50
C GLU A 5 -0.79 -13.90 6.99
N ARG A 6 -0.17 -13.02 7.81
CA ARG A 6 0.18 -11.66 7.41
C ARG A 6 1.19 -11.65 6.26
N LEU A 7 2.23 -12.49 6.32
CA LEU A 7 3.23 -12.61 5.26
C LEU A 7 2.59 -13.10 3.94
N LYS A 8 1.74 -14.13 4.00
CA LYS A 8 1.02 -14.61 2.81
C LYS A 8 0.10 -13.54 2.22
N LEU A 9 -0.59 -12.78 3.07
CA LEU A 9 -1.43 -11.67 2.62
C LEU A 9 -0.59 -10.56 1.97
N ALA A 10 0.57 -10.21 2.54
CA ALA A 10 1.49 -9.24 1.99
C ALA A 10 1.97 -9.67 0.59
N GLU A 11 2.45 -10.90 0.43
CA GLU A 11 2.88 -11.47 -0.85
C GLU A 11 1.75 -11.48 -1.87
N HIS A 12 0.55 -11.91 -1.46
CA HIS A 12 -0.63 -11.93 -2.30
C HIS A 12 -1.00 -10.55 -2.82
N LEU A 13 -1.02 -9.54 -1.94
CA LEU A 13 -1.33 -8.17 -2.30
C LEU A 13 -0.24 -7.54 -3.17
N ALA A 14 1.04 -7.84 -2.91
CA ALA A 14 2.17 -7.35 -3.71
C ALA A 14 2.15 -7.90 -5.14
N GLY A 15 1.66 -9.13 -5.35
CA GLY A 15 1.49 -9.75 -6.67
C GLY A 15 0.39 -9.13 -7.54
N MET A 16 -0.40 -8.19 -7.01
CA MET A 16 -1.51 -7.56 -7.72
C MET A 16 -1.17 -6.16 -8.26
N LYS A 17 -2.02 -5.65 -9.17
CA LYS A 17 -2.04 -4.22 -9.49
C LYS A 17 -2.57 -3.43 -8.29
N PHE A 18 -2.00 -2.25 -8.04
CA PHE A 18 -2.38 -1.36 -6.93
C PHE A 18 -3.90 -1.23 -6.69
N GLN A 19 -4.67 -0.96 -7.75
CA GLN A 19 -6.12 -0.80 -7.62
C GLN A 19 -6.84 -2.11 -7.23
N ARG A 20 -6.33 -3.27 -7.67
CA ARG A 20 -6.85 -4.57 -7.24
C ARG A 20 -6.52 -4.83 -5.78
N ALA A 21 -5.28 -4.58 -5.35
CA ALA A 21 -4.90 -4.70 -3.94
C ALA A 21 -5.81 -3.84 -3.03
N ARG A 22 -6.09 -2.58 -3.43
CA ARG A 22 -7.03 -1.70 -2.70
C ARG A 22 -8.45 -2.26 -2.65
N SER A 23 -8.93 -2.83 -3.76
CA SER A 23 -10.25 -3.45 -3.78
C SER A 23 -10.30 -4.67 -2.86
N GLU A 24 -9.23 -5.46 -2.83
CA GLU A 24 -9.14 -6.68 -2.02
C GLU A 24 -9.13 -6.35 -0.53
N ILE A 25 -8.35 -5.36 -0.12
CA ILE A 25 -8.33 -4.84 1.26
C ILE A 25 -9.75 -4.47 1.74
N ARG A 26 -10.54 -3.80 0.89
CA ARG A 26 -11.91 -3.40 1.24
C ARG A 26 -12.90 -4.56 1.31
N LYS A 27 -12.61 -5.68 0.63
CA LYS A 27 -13.41 -6.90 0.74
C LYS A 27 -13.05 -7.69 1.98
N LEU A 28 -11.78 -7.65 2.38
CA LEU A 28 -11.29 -8.34 3.56
C LEU A 28 -11.95 -7.82 4.84
N ASP A 29 -12.11 -6.49 4.95
CA ASP A 29 -12.81 -5.88 6.08
C ASP A 29 -13.77 -4.77 5.58
N PRO A 30 -15.10 -4.95 5.72
CA PRO A 30 -16.09 -3.91 5.40
C PRO A 30 -15.91 -2.60 6.18
N GLN A 31 -15.26 -2.65 7.34
CA GLN A 31 -14.90 -1.50 8.17
C GLN A 31 -13.48 -0.98 7.92
N ALA A 32 -12.82 -1.45 6.86
CA ALA A 32 -11.49 -0.98 6.48
C ALA A 32 -11.46 0.55 6.35
N ASN A 33 -10.60 1.18 7.15
CA ASN A 33 -10.45 2.62 7.22
C ASN A 33 -9.18 3.06 6.51
N LEU A 34 -9.31 3.86 5.44
CA LEU A 34 -8.18 4.48 4.76
C LEU A 34 -7.59 5.58 5.65
N LYS A 35 -6.37 5.37 6.14
CA LYS A 35 -5.69 6.36 7.00
C LYS A 35 -4.99 7.46 6.25
N TYR A 36 -4.28 7.08 5.20
CA TYR A 36 -3.64 8.04 4.31
C TYR A 36 -3.51 7.43 2.92
N PHE A 37 -3.60 8.30 1.92
CA PHE A 37 -3.49 7.95 0.52
C PHE A 37 -2.25 8.62 -0.06
N ARG A 38 -1.34 7.82 -0.62
CA ARG A 38 -0.08 8.26 -1.23
C ARG A 38 0.67 9.32 -0.40
N ASN A 39 0.75 9.08 0.90
CA ASN A 39 1.57 9.91 1.75
C ASN A 39 3.05 9.72 1.38
N ALA A 40 3.73 10.81 1.01
CA ALA A 40 5.13 10.75 0.66
C ALA A 40 5.95 10.46 1.93
N PHE A 41 6.65 9.33 1.94
CA PHE A 41 7.59 8.97 2.99
C PHE A 41 9.00 9.07 2.40
N GLY A 42 9.68 10.18 2.68
CA GLY A 42 10.91 10.55 1.97
C GLY A 42 10.65 11.03 0.54
N THR A 43 11.66 10.92 -0.34
CA THR A 43 11.63 11.52 -1.67
C THR A 43 11.08 10.64 -2.79
N GLN A 44 10.99 9.32 -2.60
CA GLN A 44 10.65 8.39 -3.69
C GLN A 44 9.60 7.33 -3.36
N ARG A 45 9.08 7.27 -2.13
CA ARG A 45 8.07 6.28 -1.75
C ARG A 45 6.77 6.95 -1.34
N TRP A 46 5.67 6.43 -1.84
CA TRP A 46 4.32 6.81 -1.48
C TRP A 46 3.64 5.65 -0.79
N HIS A 47 3.13 5.90 0.41
CA HIS A 47 2.48 4.90 1.21
C HIS A 47 0.99 5.16 1.22
N THR A 48 0.19 4.12 1.02
CA THR A 48 -1.27 4.15 1.20
C THR A 48 -1.62 3.12 2.26
N ALA A 49 -2.15 3.55 3.41
CA ALA A 49 -2.43 2.64 4.52
C ALA A 49 -3.91 2.53 4.86
N TYR A 50 -4.29 1.31 5.22
CA TYR A 50 -5.60 0.93 5.69
C TYR A 50 -5.47 0.30 7.08
N GLU A 51 -6.35 0.67 8.00
CA GLU A 51 -6.58 -0.08 9.24
C GLU A 51 -7.80 -0.97 9.05
N LEU A 52 -7.68 -2.26 9.36
CA LEU A 52 -8.74 -3.26 9.28
C LEU A 52 -9.06 -3.70 10.71
N PRO A 53 -9.99 -3.02 11.40
CA PRO A 53 -10.23 -3.24 12.82
C PRO A 53 -10.75 -4.65 13.14
N ASN A 54 -11.53 -5.27 12.25
CA ASN A 54 -12.07 -6.61 12.49
C ASN A 54 -10.99 -7.69 12.36
N GLU A 55 -10.02 -7.47 11.47
CA GLU A 55 -8.86 -8.34 11.29
C GLU A 55 -7.72 -8.06 12.28
N GLY A 56 -7.78 -6.91 12.96
CA GLY A 56 -6.75 -6.46 13.90
C GLY A 56 -5.40 -6.15 13.22
N ILE A 57 -5.41 -5.76 11.95
CA ILE A 57 -4.20 -5.50 11.16
C ILE A 57 -4.21 -4.12 10.50
N LYS A 58 -3.03 -3.65 10.15
CA LYS A 58 -2.79 -2.50 9.29
C LYS A 58 -2.10 -2.98 8.02
N ILE A 59 -2.60 -2.54 6.88
CA ILE A 59 -2.04 -2.85 5.56
C ILE A 59 -1.50 -1.56 4.94
N THR A 60 -0.24 -1.54 4.54
CA THR A 60 0.39 -0.43 3.82
C THR A 60 0.79 -0.87 2.42
N LEU A 61 0.23 -0.23 1.41
CA LEU A 61 0.63 -0.38 0.02
C LEU A 61 1.69 0.67 -0.33
N VAL A 62 2.82 0.24 -0.87
CA VAL A 62 3.97 1.10 -1.18
C VAL A 62 4.11 1.23 -2.70
N GLU A 63 4.04 2.46 -3.18
CA GLU A 63 4.39 2.84 -4.55
C GLU A 63 5.75 3.55 -4.56
N GLN A 64 6.60 3.24 -5.52
CA GLN A 64 7.85 3.93 -5.78
C GLN A 64 7.70 4.86 -6.99
N ALA A 65 8.31 6.04 -6.90
CA ALA A 65 8.40 7.01 -7.97
C ALA A 65 9.41 6.55 -9.04
N GLU A 66 8.93 6.09 -10.19
CA GLU A 66 9.77 5.94 -11.39
C GLU A 66 9.80 7.24 -12.18
N GLN A 67 10.99 7.76 -12.40
CA GLN A 67 11.22 8.95 -13.21
C GLN A 67 11.59 8.55 -14.63
N LYS A 68 10.84 9.04 -15.62
CA LYS A 68 11.13 8.85 -17.04
C LYS A 68 11.24 10.21 -17.73
N PRO A 69 12.32 10.47 -18.47
CA PRO A 69 12.43 11.69 -19.25
C PRO A 69 11.28 11.75 -20.26
N VAL A 70 10.72 12.94 -20.45
CA VAL A 70 9.75 13.18 -21.53
C VAL A 70 10.56 13.55 -22.77
N ALA A 71 10.32 12.85 -23.88
CA ALA A 71 11.01 13.13 -25.14
C ALA A 71 10.81 14.61 -25.55
N ASP A 72 11.89 15.22 -26.06
CA ASP A 72 11.91 16.61 -26.54
C ASP A 72 11.50 17.66 -25.49
N SER A 73 11.77 17.40 -24.20
CA SER A 73 11.45 18.31 -23.11
C SER A 73 12.45 18.20 -21.95
N ASN A 74 12.61 19.28 -21.17
CA ASN A 74 13.34 19.25 -19.89
C ASN A 74 12.48 18.71 -18.72
N LEU A 75 11.30 18.18 -19.02
CA LEU A 75 10.38 17.64 -18.03
C LEU A 75 10.66 16.16 -17.74
N VAL A 76 10.44 15.78 -16.48
CA VAL A 76 10.46 14.39 -16.03
C VAL A 76 9.04 13.96 -15.68
N ARG A 77 8.57 12.86 -16.26
CA ARG A 77 7.33 12.21 -15.85
C ARG A 77 7.63 11.30 -14.67
N VAL A 78 6.94 11.52 -13.57
CA VAL A 78 6.95 10.60 -12.43
C VAL A 78 5.78 9.64 -12.53
N THR A 79 6.06 8.35 -12.57
CA THR A 79 5.05 7.28 -12.61
C THR A 79 5.14 6.48 -11.32
N PRO A 80 4.04 6.37 -10.54
CA PRO A 80 4.03 5.49 -9.39
C PRO A 80 3.98 4.03 -9.84
N VAL A 81 4.92 3.24 -9.33
CA VAL A 81 4.97 1.79 -9.51
C VAL A 81 4.75 1.14 -8.16
N TYR A 82 3.71 0.32 -8.05
CA TYR A 82 3.42 -0.42 -6.83
C TYR A 82 4.41 -1.58 -6.68
N VAL A 83 5.14 -1.60 -5.57
CA VAL A 83 6.31 -2.47 -5.38
C VAL A 83 6.17 -3.42 -4.19
N GLU A 84 5.37 -3.08 -3.18
CA GLU A 84 5.34 -3.80 -1.92
C GLU A 84 4.02 -3.60 -1.18
N ALA A 85 3.55 -4.66 -0.49
CA ALA A 85 2.57 -4.55 0.57
C ALA A 85 3.22 -4.95 1.89
N ILE A 86 2.89 -4.22 2.94
CA ILE A 86 3.32 -4.48 4.31
C ILE A 86 2.08 -4.73 5.15
N VAL A 87 2.07 -5.82 5.93
CA VAL A 87 0.96 -6.16 6.82
C VAL A 87 1.47 -6.28 8.25
N GLU A 88 0.98 -5.41 9.11
CA GLU A 88 1.41 -5.27 10.51
C GLU A 88 0.21 -5.45 11.44
N ASP A 89 0.46 -5.76 12.71
CA ASP A 89 -0.59 -5.71 13.71
C ASP A 89 -1.11 -4.28 13.88
N LEU A 90 -2.41 -4.16 14.09
CA LEU A 90 -3.02 -2.87 14.40
C LEU A 90 -2.57 -2.46 15.81
N PRO A 91 -1.85 -1.35 16.00
CA PRO A 91 -1.40 -0.95 17.32
C PRO A 91 -2.61 -0.70 18.22
N LYS A 92 -2.56 -1.25 19.44
CA LYS A 92 -3.55 -0.94 20.47
C LYS A 92 -3.46 0.55 20.76
N ARG A 93 -4.54 1.28 20.51
CA ARG A 93 -4.64 2.69 20.93
C ARG A 93 -4.74 2.65 22.46
N GLY A 94 -3.71 3.20 23.13
CA GLY A 94 -3.67 3.36 24.58
C GLY A 94 -4.67 4.41 25.07
#